data_AF-R9LZ42-F1
#
_entry.id   AF-R9LZ42-F1
#
_cell.length_a   1.000
_cell.length_b   1.000
_cell.length_c   1.000
_cell.angle_alpha   90.00
_cell.angle_beta   90.00
_cell.angle_gamma   90.00
#
_symmetry.space_group_name_H-M   'P 1'
#
loop_
_entity.id
_entity.type
_entity.pdbx_description
1 polymer ?
#
loop_
_entity_poly.entity_id
_entity_poly.type
_entity_poly.pdbx_seq_one_letter_code
_entity_poly.pdbx_strand_id
1 'polypeptide(L)'
;METAYTYDGSLGGLLCCVFDSYTRREMPLAILTEGEPTFYRTWPVETVEAHAIRVWRSLGRLSGEIQEWVKRGWFSCVQDREWMIYQFIRLAYQYGARVTSMLTNATVCQLFKAVRMVGNEAGQLIEFLRFSDCGEGLVAVIEPKCIVLPLMQQHFTDRYPEEIFLIHDKTNHMALFYRPYQAQILPVEHLEVPAMGAEEQMFRALWRKYYEVAAVEGRENPRCRMGHMPKRFWNHMTEFSQTPAGEPEPGTDRLTQGPSPSILPG
;
A
#
# COMPACT_ATOMS: atom_id res chain seq x y z
N MET A 1 20.21 28.33 15.59
CA MET A 1 20.43 28.29 14.13
C MET A 1 19.29 27.52 13.52
N GLU A 2 18.59 28.12 12.58
CA GLU A 2 17.49 27.52 11.81
C GLU A 2 18.03 26.37 10.94
N THR A 3 17.74 25.12 11.32
CA THR A 3 18.30 23.93 10.67
C THR A 3 17.18 22.94 10.37
N ALA A 4 17.18 22.35 9.17
CA ALA A 4 16.31 21.23 8.80
C ALA A 4 17.06 19.91 9.04
N TYR A 5 16.36 18.88 9.50
CA TYR A 5 16.94 17.54 9.64
C TYR A 5 16.74 16.74 8.36
N THR A 6 17.76 15.99 7.95
CA THR A 6 17.71 15.07 6.81
C THR A 6 18.00 13.64 7.28
N TYR A 7 17.26 12.66 6.78
CA TYR A 7 17.38 11.25 7.19
C TYR A 7 17.00 10.27 6.07
N ASP A 8 17.17 8.98 6.33
CA ASP A 8 17.02 7.86 5.37
C ASP A 8 15.60 7.53 4.88
N GLY A 9 14.57 8.28 5.29
CA GLY A 9 13.18 8.01 4.90
C GLY A 9 12.50 6.86 5.66
N SER A 10 13.14 6.26 6.68
CA SER A 10 12.56 5.21 7.52
C SER A 10 11.83 5.74 8.78
N LEU A 11 10.87 4.99 9.32
CA LEU A 11 10.25 5.35 10.61
C LEU A 11 11.31 5.44 11.74
N GLY A 12 12.33 4.58 11.70
CA GLY A 12 13.43 4.59 12.66
C GLY A 12 14.22 5.90 12.62
N GLY A 13 14.57 6.37 11.42
CA GLY A 13 15.26 7.65 11.23
C GLY A 13 14.42 8.86 11.65
N LEU A 14 13.10 8.84 11.40
CA LEU A 14 12.20 9.87 11.91
C LEU A 14 12.19 9.91 13.46
N LEU A 15 12.17 8.75 14.11
CA LEU A 15 12.26 8.68 15.58
C LEU A 15 13.64 9.13 16.09
N CYS A 16 14.71 8.91 15.33
CA CYS A 16 16.03 9.46 15.63
C CYS A 16 16.04 10.99 15.51
N CYS A 17 15.36 11.57 14.52
CA CYS A 17 15.17 13.02 14.42
C CYS A 17 14.47 13.59 15.65
N VAL A 18 13.46 12.89 16.18
CA VAL A 18 12.83 13.26 17.46
C VAL A 18 13.89 13.19 18.58
N PHE A 19 14.60 12.07 18.72
CA PHE A 19 15.60 11.90 19.77
C PHE A 19 16.67 13.01 19.79
N ASP A 20 17.21 13.34 18.61
CA ASP A 20 18.23 14.37 18.46
C ASP A 20 17.71 15.76 18.81
N SER A 21 16.46 16.08 18.42
CA SER A 21 15.84 17.37 18.77
C SER A 21 15.76 17.59 20.29
N TYR A 22 15.47 16.53 21.06
CA TYR A 22 15.43 16.59 22.53
C TYR A 22 16.83 16.60 23.16
N THR A 23 17.78 15.84 22.59
CA THR A 23 19.17 15.78 23.08
C THR A 23 19.88 17.13 22.89
N ARG A 24 19.67 17.75 21.74
CA ARG A 24 20.24 19.06 21.39
C ARG A 24 19.46 20.24 21.94
N ARG A 25 18.22 20.00 22.40
CA ARG A 25 17.28 21.03 22.85
C ARG A 25 16.98 22.07 21.75
N GLU A 26 16.86 21.60 20.53
CA GLU A 26 16.60 22.41 19.34
C GLU A 26 15.36 21.87 18.62
N MET A 27 14.51 22.76 18.10
CA MET A 27 13.43 22.37 17.19
C MET A 27 13.92 22.56 15.76
N PRO A 28 13.93 21.51 14.91
CA PRO A 28 14.22 21.67 13.50
C PRO A 28 13.10 22.47 12.83
N LEU A 29 13.42 23.15 11.72
CA LEU A 29 12.41 23.84 10.90
C LEU A 29 11.59 22.88 10.03
N ALA A 30 12.21 21.78 9.63
CA ALA A 30 11.63 20.73 8.80
C ALA A 30 12.37 19.42 9.05
N ILE A 31 11.70 18.30 8.75
CA ILE A 31 12.32 16.98 8.67
C ILE A 31 12.09 16.50 7.24
N LEU A 32 13.17 16.24 6.53
CA LEU A 32 13.18 15.98 5.10
C LEU A 32 13.87 14.65 4.82
N THR A 33 13.46 13.97 3.77
CA THR A 33 14.19 12.79 3.28
C THR A 33 15.49 13.22 2.61
N GLU A 34 16.53 12.40 2.69
CA GLU A 34 17.77 12.61 1.93
C GLU A 34 17.49 12.82 0.43
N GLY A 35 18.08 13.87 -0.15
CA GLY A 35 17.89 14.24 -1.55
C GLY A 35 16.75 15.22 -1.82
N GLU A 36 15.91 15.55 -0.82
CA GLU A 36 14.87 16.57 -0.99
C GLU A 36 15.49 17.98 -1.11
N PRO A 37 15.12 18.78 -2.12
CA PRO A 37 15.66 20.12 -2.32
C PRO A 37 15.19 21.08 -1.22
N THR A 38 16.13 21.82 -0.63
CA THR A 38 15.82 22.79 0.43
C THR A 38 16.77 23.98 0.43
N PHE A 39 16.26 25.13 0.87
CA PHE A 39 17.05 26.35 1.08
C PHE A 39 17.59 26.46 2.51
N TYR A 40 17.16 25.58 3.42
CA TYR A 40 17.63 25.57 4.79
C TYR A 40 19.00 24.90 4.91
N ARG A 41 19.76 25.29 5.94
CA ARG A 41 20.91 24.48 6.37
C ARG A 41 20.39 23.12 6.81
N THR A 42 20.96 22.05 6.27
CA THR A 42 20.60 20.68 6.64
C THR A 42 21.52 20.12 7.71
N TRP A 43 20.98 19.22 8.52
CA TRP A 43 21.71 18.40 9.45
C TRP A 43 21.36 16.92 9.23
N PRO A 44 22.31 16.07 8.84
CA PRO A 44 22.05 14.66 8.68
C PRO A 44 21.88 14.00 10.06
N VAL A 45 20.79 13.26 10.21
CA VAL A 45 20.51 12.45 11.39
C VAL A 45 20.70 10.99 10.99
N GLU A 46 21.66 10.32 11.63
CA GLU A 46 21.92 8.91 11.41
C GLU A 46 20.85 8.04 12.10
N THR A 47 20.37 7.02 11.40
CA THR A 47 19.40 6.06 11.96
C THR A 47 20.10 5.10 12.91
N VAL A 48 19.90 5.34 14.21
CA VAL A 48 20.42 4.49 15.28
C VAL A 48 19.26 3.75 15.96
N GLU A 49 19.21 2.43 15.79
CA GLU A 49 18.12 1.58 16.30
C GLU A 49 17.86 1.78 17.80
N ALA A 50 18.92 1.92 18.61
CA ALA A 50 18.80 2.16 20.05
C ALA A 50 18.08 3.49 20.38
N HIS A 51 18.27 4.54 19.57
CA HIS A 51 17.59 5.83 19.74
C HIS A 51 16.11 5.71 19.34
N ALA A 52 15.84 5.09 18.19
CA ALA A 52 14.48 4.86 17.71
C ALA A 52 13.66 4.03 18.71
N ILE A 53 14.21 2.91 19.20
CA ILE A 53 13.56 2.08 20.23
C ILE A 53 13.29 2.87 21.51
N ARG A 54 14.21 3.74 21.94
CA ARG A 54 14.04 4.53 23.16
C ARG A 54 12.87 5.50 23.02
N VAL A 55 12.77 6.22 21.90
CA VAL A 55 11.63 7.10 21.60
C VAL A 55 10.36 6.26 21.49
N TRP A 56 10.37 5.17 20.73
CA TRP A 56 9.22 4.29 20.56
C TRP A 56 8.65 3.79 21.89
N ARG A 57 9.51 3.25 22.78
CA ARG A 57 9.11 2.78 24.11
C ARG A 57 8.57 3.92 24.98
N SER A 58 9.13 5.12 24.87
CA SER A 58 8.64 6.27 25.63
C SER A 58 7.22 6.68 25.20
N LEU A 59 6.89 6.61 23.91
CA LEU A 59 5.53 6.84 23.41
C LEU A 59 4.55 5.80 23.98
N GLY A 60 4.93 4.53 24.01
CA GLY A 60 4.09 3.46 24.57
C GLY A 60 3.83 3.61 26.07
N ARG A 61 4.79 4.17 26.81
CA ARG A 61 4.61 4.50 28.24
C ARG A 61 3.63 5.66 28.45
N LEU A 62 3.46 6.55 27.47
CA LEU A 62 2.45 7.60 27.53
C LEU A 62 1.06 7.04 27.22
N SER A 63 0.93 6.31 26.11
CA SER A 63 -0.28 5.58 25.73
C SER A 63 0.01 4.67 24.53
N GLY A 64 -0.55 3.46 24.52
CA GLY A 64 -0.52 2.59 23.34
C GLY A 64 -1.23 3.20 22.12
N GLU A 65 -2.23 4.05 22.35
CA GLU A 65 -2.93 4.74 21.26
C GLU A 65 -2.01 5.74 20.53
N ILE A 66 -1.11 6.40 21.25
CA ILE A 66 -0.14 7.34 20.67
C ILE A 66 0.81 6.58 19.73
N GLN A 67 1.31 5.41 20.14
CA GLN A 67 2.14 4.56 19.27
C GLN A 67 1.38 4.16 18.01
N GLU A 68 0.12 3.75 18.15
CA GLU A 68 -0.68 3.33 17.01
C GLU A 68 -0.97 4.49 16.05
N TRP A 69 -1.23 5.70 16.55
CA TRP A 69 -1.41 6.90 15.73
C TRP A 69 -0.13 7.28 14.99
N VAL A 70 1.03 7.21 15.65
CA VAL A 70 2.33 7.46 14.99
C VAL A 70 2.59 6.41 13.90
N LYS A 71 2.35 5.12 14.21
CA LYS A 71 2.52 4.01 13.26
C LYS A 71 1.61 4.16 12.04
N ARG A 72 0.31 4.41 12.25
CA ARG A 72 -0.65 4.57 11.16
C ARG A 72 -0.46 5.88 10.41
N GLY A 73 -0.10 6.95 11.11
CA GLY A 73 0.27 8.22 10.50
C GLY A 73 1.43 8.06 9.52
N TRP A 74 2.43 7.27 9.90
CA TRP A 74 3.55 6.92 9.03
C TRP A 74 3.11 6.25 7.72
N PHE A 75 2.06 5.45 7.75
CA PHE A 75 1.52 4.76 6.58
C PHE A 75 0.64 5.62 5.66
N SER A 76 0.32 6.86 6.03
CA SER A 76 -0.69 7.67 5.33
C SER A 76 -0.26 8.31 4.00
N CYS A 77 1.04 8.33 3.70
CA CYS A 77 1.61 8.94 2.48
C CYS A 77 1.13 10.38 2.20
N VAL A 78 0.73 11.12 3.24
CA VAL A 78 0.34 12.54 3.13
C VAL A 78 1.56 13.44 3.00
N GLN A 79 1.37 14.63 2.41
CA GLN A 79 2.40 15.67 2.42
C GLN A 79 2.76 16.09 3.84
N ASP A 80 4.03 16.43 4.06
CA ASP A 80 4.59 16.84 5.37
C ASP A 80 4.34 15.83 6.50
N ARG A 81 4.22 14.54 6.16
CA ARG A 81 3.97 13.44 7.10
C ARG A 81 4.97 13.45 8.26
N GLU A 82 6.25 13.61 7.95
CA GLU A 82 7.38 13.62 8.89
C GLU A 82 7.19 14.72 9.92
N TRP A 83 6.90 15.93 9.45
CA TRP A 83 6.68 17.09 10.29
C TRP A 83 5.41 16.97 11.13
N MET A 84 4.33 16.47 10.54
CA MET A 84 3.06 16.24 11.23
C MET A 84 3.23 15.26 12.39
N ILE A 85 3.92 14.14 12.15
CA ILE A 85 4.22 13.13 13.17
C ILE A 85 5.14 13.71 14.24
N TYR A 86 6.18 14.44 13.85
CA TYR A 86 7.09 15.11 14.79
C TYR A 86 6.35 16.04 15.74
N GLN A 87 5.50 16.93 15.22
CA GLN A 87 4.75 17.86 16.04
C GLN A 87 3.74 17.14 16.93
N PHE A 88 3.09 16.09 16.44
CA PHE A 88 2.23 15.26 17.28
C PHE A 88 3.00 14.61 18.44
N ILE A 89 4.18 14.04 18.19
CA ILE A 89 5.02 13.44 19.23
C ILE A 89 5.42 14.49 20.29
N ARG A 90 5.72 15.73 19.88
CA ARG A 90 6.00 16.82 20.83
C ARG A 90 4.80 17.14 21.71
N LEU A 91 3.61 17.25 21.11
CA LEU A 91 2.37 17.44 21.84
C LEU A 91 2.09 16.25 22.78
N ALA A 92 2.41 15.03 22.35
CA ALA A 92 2.29 13.83 23.19
C ALA A 92 3.20 13.91 24.42
N TYR A 93 4.45 14.36 24.29
CA TYR A 93 5.33 14.57 25.44
C TYR A 93 4.86 15.69 26.37
N GLN A 94 4.15 16.70 25.85
CA GLN A 94 3.63 17.81 26.66
C GLN A 94 2.33 17.45 27.40
N TYR A 95 1.41 16.76 26.74
CA TYR A 95 0.04 16.52 27.24
C TYR A 95 -0.23 15.07 27.64
N GLY A 96 0.73 14.15 27.39
CA GLY A 96 0.58 12.73 27.63
C GLY A 96 -0.58 12.13 26.83
N ALA A 97 -1.25 11.12 27.42
CA ALA A 97 -2.38 10.42 26.82
C ALA A 97 -3.53 11.33 26.36
N ARG A 98 -3.69 12.53 26.96
CA ARG A 98 -4.78 13.44 26.59
C ARG A 98 -4.67 13.94 25.15
N VAL A 99 -3.47 13.93 24.56
CA VAL A 99 -3.22 14.45 23.21
C VAL A 99 -4.16 13.84 22.15
N THR A 100 -4.52 12.57 22.26
CA THR A 100 -5.38 11.88 21.27
C THR A 100 -6.82 12.40 21.26
N SER A 101 -7.26 13.05 22.35
CA SER A 101 -8.57 13.71 22.45
C SER A 101 -8.57 15.18 22.03
N MET A 102 -7.40 15.78 21.78
CA MET A 102 -7.26 17.21 21.47
C MET A 102 -7.53 17.53 19.99
N LEU A 103 -8.68 17.08 19.45
CA LEU A 103 -9.05 17.24 18.03
C LEU A 103 -9.27 18.71 17.60
N THR A 104 -9.32 19.65 18.54
CA THR A 104 -9.32 21.09 18.24
C THR A 104 -7.94 21.61 17.84
N ASN A 105 -6.87 20.90 18.20
CA ASN A 105 -5.52 21.20 17.75
C ASN A 105 -5.36 20.78 16.27
N ALA A 106 -4.83 21.68 15.44
CA ALA A 106 -4.71 21.45 13.99
C ALA A 106 -3.86 20.22 13.66
N THR A 107 -2.70 20.05 14.30
CA THR A 107 -1.79 18.91 14.08
C THR A 107 -2.44 17.59 14.47
N VAL A 108 -3.10 17.54 15.64
CA VAL A 108 -3.80 16.34 16.11
C VAL A 108 -4.94 15.97 15.17
N CYS A 109 -5.71 16.97 14.71
CA CYS A 109 -6.81 16.77 13.77
C CYS A 109 -6.32 16.26 12.40
N GLN A 110 -5.22 16.81 11.89
CA GLN A 110 -4.60 16.36 10.64
C GLN A 110 -4.12 14.91 10.74
N LEU A 111 -3.39 14.58 11.82
CA LEU A 111 -2.91 13.21 12.03
C LEU A 111 -4.08 12.23 12.20
N PHE A 112 -5.13 12.61 12.95
CA PHE A 112 -6.32 11.79 13.10
C PHE A 112 -6.99 11.47 11.75
N LYS A 113 -7.12 12.47 10.87
CA LYS A 113 -7.65 12.27 9.51
C LYS A 113 -6.76 11.34 8.69
N ALA A 114 -5.44 11.49 8.78
CA ALA A 114 -4.48 10.63 8.09
C ALA A 114 -4.57 9.17 8.58
N VAL A 115 -4.62 8.96 9.90
CA VAL A 115 -4.80 7.63 10.51
C VAL A 115 -6.10 6.97 10.05
N ARG A 116 -7.21 7.74 10.02
CA ARG A 116 -8.50 7.24 9.53
C ARG A 116 -8.48 6.91 8.05
N MET A 117 -7.78 7.71 7.25
CA MET A 117 -7.62 7.45 5.81
C MET A 117 -6.97 6.08 5.57
N VAL A 118 -5.87 5.78 6.25
CA VAL A 118 -5.15 4.50 6.14
C VAL A 118 -6.06 3.34 6.54
N GLY A 119 -6.77 3.47 7.66
CA GLY A 119 -7.69 2.43 8.14
C GLY A 119 -8.84 2.17 7.16
N ASN A 120 -9.43 3.22 6.61
CA ASN A 120 -10.49 3.10 5.62
C ASN A 120 -9.99 2.45 4.31
N GLU A 121 -8.81 2.83 3.85
CA GLU A 121 -8.19 2.28 2.63
C GLU A 121 -7.92 0.78 2.81
N ALA A 122 -7.31 0.38 3.93
CA ALA A 122 -7.07 -1.01 4.26
C ALA A 122 -8.37 -1.82 4.37
N GLY A 123 -9.40 -1.26 5.01
CA GLY A 123 -10.73 -1.91 5.11
C GLY A 123 -11.39 -2.12 3.75
N GLN A 124 -11.38 -1.11 2.87
CA GLN A 124 -11.91 -1.25 1.51
C GLN A 124 -11.15 -2.31 0.71
N LEU A 125 -9.83 -2.36 0.85
CA LEU A 125 -9.02 -3.36 0.15
C LEU A 125 -9.24 -4.77 0.69
N ILE A 126 -9.47 -4.94 1.99
CA ILE A 126 -9.87 -6.24 2.55
C ILE A 126 -11.17 -6.74 1.91
N GLU A 127 -12.14 -5.85 1.65
CA GLU A 127 -13.43 -6.22 1.06
C GLU A 127 -13.36 -6.48 -0.46
N PHE A 128 -12.55 -5.69 -1.18
CA PHE A 128 -12.52 -5.71 -2.64
C PHE A 128 -11.38 -6.52 -3.26
N LEU A 129 -10.35 -6.88 -2.49
CA LEU A 129 -9.24 -7.68 -3.00
C LEU A 129 -9.76 -9.00 -3.59
N ARG A 130 -9.18 -9.38 -4.72
CA ARG A 130 -9.44 -10.64 -5.41
C ARG A 130 -8.12 -11.36 -5.61
N PHE A 131 -8.08 -12.61 -5.20
CA PHE A 131 -6.97 -13.50 -5.52
C PHE A 131 -7.17 -14.13 -6.89
N SER A 132 -6.05 -14.42 -7.53
CA SER A 132 -5.95 -15.19 -8.76
C SER A 132 -5.14 -16.43 -8.46
N ASP A 133 -5.69 -17.61 -8.74
CA ASP A 133 -4.92 -18.84 -8.61
C ASP A 133 -3.94 -18.97 -9.80
N CYS A 134 -2.65 -19.04 -9.46
CA CYS A 134 -1.55 -19.18 -10.43
C CYS A 134 -0.95 -20.60 -10.41
N GLY A 135 -1.62 -21.57 -9.78
CA GLY A 135 -1.20 -22.98 -9.66
C GLY A 135 -0.24 -23.25 -8.50
N GLU A 136 0.74 -22.36 -8.26
CA GLU A 136 1.69 -22.47 -7.13
C GLU A 136 1.26 -21.67 -5.89
N GLY A 137 0.21 -20.86 -6.01
CA GLY A 137 -0.31 -20.02 -4.95
C GLY A 137 -1.23 -18.91 -5.46
N LEU A 138 -1.79 -18.17 -4.51
CA LEU A 138 -2.75 -17.10 -4.76
C LEU A 138 -2.03 -15.76 -4.95
N VAL A 139 -2.34 -15.05 -6.03
CA VAL A 139 -1.75 -13.72 -6.30
C VAL A 139 -2.85 -12.66 -6.38
N ALA A 140 -2.68 -11.58 -5.63
CA ALA A 140 -3.50 -10.38 -5.69
C ALA A 140 -2.64 -9.14 -5.97
N VAL A 141 -3.22 -8.19 -6.70
CA VAL A 141 -2.59 -6.92 -7.04
C VAL A 141 -3.49 -5.80 -6.54
N ILE A 142 -2.90 -4.81 -5.86
CA ILE A 142 -3.57 -3.64 -5.33
C ILE A 142 -2.83 -2.35 -5.69
N GLU A 143 -3.58 -1.26 -5.80
CA GLU A 143 -3.08 0.11 -6.06
C GLU A 143 -3.64 1.06 -4.98
N PRO A 144 -3.22 0.91 -3.72
CA PRO A 144 -3.67 1.74 -2.60
C PRO A 144 -3.11 3.16 -2.68
N LYS A 145 -3.72 4.09 -1.95
CA LYS A 145 -3.17 5.45 -1.74
C LYS A 145 -2.20 5.56 -0.57
N CYS A 146 -2.15 4.54 0.27
CA CYS A 146 -1.42 4.50 1.54
C CYS A 146 -0.66 3.17 1.64
N ILE A 147 0.28 3.08 2.57
CA ILE A 147 0.94 1.81 2.88
C ILE A 147 -0.03 0.95 3.72
N VAL A 148 -0.71 0.01 3.08
CA VAL A 148 -1.80 -0.75 3.72
C VAL A 148 -1.43 -2.18 4.10
N LEU A 149 -0.40 -2.77 3.48
CA LEU A 149 -0.01 -4.17 3.69
C LEU A 149 0.17 -4.52 5.19
N PRO A 150 0.80 -3.69 6.05
CA PRO A 150 0.94 -4.00 7.47
C PRO A 150 -0.39 -4.10 8.23
N LEU A 151 -1.44 -3.42 7.76
CA LEU A 151 -2.78 -3.47 8.36
C LEU A 151 -3.59 -4.66 7.83
N MET A 152 -3.35 -5.04 6.57
CA MET A 152 -4.07 -6.13 5.91
C MET A 152 -3.52 -7.51 6.27
N GLN A 153 -2.23 -7.60 6.60
CA GLN A 153 -1.52 -8.86 6.84
C GLN A 153 -2.30 -9.82 7.73
N GLN A 154 -2.65 -9.39 8.96
CA GLN A 154 -3.33 -10.26 9.92
C GLN A 154 -4.65 -10.82 9.38
N HIS A 155 -5.44 -10.01 8.67
CA HIS A 155 -6.71 -10.46 8.11
C HIS A 155 -6.54 -11.64 7.16
N PHE A 156 -5.56 -11.56 6.25
CA PHE A 156 -5.35 -12.60 5.25
C PHE A 156 -4.63 -13.82 5.83
N THR A 157 -3.69 -13.65 6.76
CA THR A 157 -3.04 -14.78 7.42
C THR A 157 -4.00 -15.59 8.28
N ASP A 158 -4.96 -14.94 8.94
CA ASP A 158 -5.95 -15.62 9.78
C ASP A 158 -7.03 -16.32 8.93
N ARG A 159 -7.33 -15.76 7.74
CA ARG A 159 -8.35 -16.30 6.82
C ARG A 159 -7.83 -17.44 5.94
N TYR A 160 -6.56 -17.39 5.55
CA TYR A 160 -5.92 -18.35 4.66
C TYR A 160 -4.65 -18.95 5.28
N PRO A 161 -4.74 -19.61 6.45
CA PRO A 161 -3.55 -20.02 7.22
C PRO A 161 -2.71 -21.12 6.55
N GLU A 162 -3.33 -21.94 5.70
CA GLU A 162 -2.67 -23.08 5.01
C GLU A 162 -2.33 -22.77 3.55
N GLU A 163 -2.72 -21.60 3.04
CA GLU A 163 -2.47 -21.22 1.65
C GLU A 163 -1.12 -20.53 1.50
N ILE A 164 -0.59 -20.55 0.28
CA ILE A 164 0.52 -19.69 -0.13
C ILE A 164 -0.08 -18.53 -0.90
N PHE A 165 0.18 -17.30 -0.46
CA PHE A 165 -0.35 -16.13 -1.16
C PHE A 165 0.62 -14.96 -1.22
N LEU A 166 0.38 -14.11 -2.20
CA LEU A 166 1.12 -12.89 -2.49
C LEU A 166 0.15 -11.74 -2.72
N ILE A 167 0.31 -10.65 -1.97
CA ILE A 167 -0.41 -9.40 -2.22
C ILE A 167 0.62 -8.35 -2.64
N HIS A 168 0.58 -7.96 -3.91
CA HIS A 168 1.48 -6.96 -4.48
C HIS A 168 0.84 -5.58 -4.48
N ASP A 169 1.47 -4.64 -3.77
CA ASP A 169 1.16 -3.22 -3.76
C ASP A 169 2.00 -2.50 -4.81
N LYS A 170 1.36 -2.22 -5.96
CA LYS A 170 1.99 -1.53 -7.09
C LYS A 170 2.31 -0.08 -6.81
N THR A 171 1.55 0.59 -5.93
CA THR A 171 1.72 2.01 -5.67
C THR A 171 2.96 2.26 -4.81
N ASN A 172 3.13 1.45 -3.76
CA ASN A 172 4.23 1.62 -2.81
C ASN A 172 5.43 0.69 -3.10
N HIS A 173 5.38 -0.11 -4.18
CA HIS A 173 6.43 -1.07 -4.56
C HIS A 173 6.79 -2.03 -3.43
N MET A 174 5.76 -2.60 -2.80
CA MET A 174 5.90 -3.56 -1.69
C MET A 174 5.04 -4.78 -1.97
N ALA A 175 5.42 -5.93 -1.41
CA ALA A 175 4.57 -7.11 -1.47
C ALA A 175 4.54 -7.83 -0.13
N LEU A 176 3.36 -8.32 0.24
CA LEU A 176 3.16 -9.25 1.35
C LEU A 176 3.27 -10.67 0.81
N PHE A 177 4.34 -11.36 1.20
CA PHE A 177 4.56 -12.77 0.96
C PHE A 177 4.06 -13.57 2.16
N TYR A 178 3.23 -14.56 1.89
CA TYR A 178 2.77 -15.50 2.89
C TYR A 178 3.00 -16.93 2.43
N ARG A 179 3.59 -17.70 3.34
CA ARG A 179 3.54 -19.16 3.36
C ARG A 179 2.96 -19.56 4.71
N PRO A 180 2.45 -20.78 4.88
CA PRO A 180 1.82 -21.18 6.14
C PRO A 180 2.63 -20.76 7.36
N TYR A 181 2.01 -19.93 8.21
CA TYR A 181 2.55 -19.39 9.46
C TYR A 181 3.79 -18.47 9.33
N GLN A 182 4.11 -18.02 8.12
CA GLN A 182 5.25 -17.14 7.82
C GLN A 182 4.83 -16.01 6.88
N ALA A 183 4.76 -14.79 7.43
CA ALA A 183 4.43 -13.58 6.68
C ALA A 183 5.63 -12.63 6.64
N GLN A 184 5.93 -12.08 5.46
CA GLN A 184 6.97 -11.08 5.28
C GLN A 184 6.51 -10.01 4.29
N ILE A 185 6.79 -8.74 4.60
CA ILE A 185 6.56 -7.61 3.70
C ILE A 185 7.90 -7.13 3.20
N LEU A 186 8.10 -7.15 1.89
CA LEU A 186 9.38 -6.83 1.24
C LEU A 186 9.17 -5.83 0.09
N PRO A 187 10.16 -4.96 -0.20
CA PRO A 187 10.13 -4.11 -1.37
C PRO A 187 10.22 -4.95 -2.65
N VAL A 188 9.38 -4.62 -3.64
CA VAL A 188 9.31 -5.28 -4.94
C VAL A 188 9.00 -4.21 -5.98
N GLU A 189 9.99 -3.87 -6.81
CA GLU A 189 9.79 -2.88 -7.89
C GLU A 189 8.98 -3.46 -9.06
N HIS A 190 9.31 -4.70 -9.43
CA HIS A 190 8.67 -5.41 -10.53
C HIS A 190 8.34 -6.83 -10.11
N LEU A 191 7.08 -7.19 -10.23
CA LEU A 191 6.58 -8.54 -10.09
C LEU A 191 5.90 -8.94 -11.39
N GLU A 192 6.49 -9.91 -12.08
CA GLU A 192 5.78 -10.60 -13.16
C GLU A 192 4.80 -11.59 -12.53
N VAL A 193 3.52 -11.29 -12.66
CA VAL A 193 2.47 -12.20 -12.21
C VAL A 193 2.41 -13.36 -13.21
N PRO A 194 2.49 -14.62 -12.75
CA PRO A 194 2.39 -15.77 -13.65
C PRO A 194 1.10 -15.75 -14.46
N ALA A 195 1.16 -16.31 -15.67
CA ALA A 195 -0.03 -16.43 -16.50
C ALA A 195 -1.09 -17.28 -15.78
N MET A 196 -2.33 -16.82 -15.85
CA MET A 196 -3.46 -17.48 -15.21
C MET A 196 -3.73 -18.84 -15.89
N GLY A 197 -3.84 -19.90 -15.11
CA GLY A 197 -4.20 -21.23 -15.62
C GLY A 197 -5.59 -21.25 -16.28
N ALA A 198 -5.83 -22.23 -17.15
CA ALA A 198 -7.11 -22.37 -17.86
C ALA A 198 -8.30 -22.56 -16.89
N GLU A 199 -8.07 -23.22 -15.76
CA GLU A 199 -9.08 -23.45 -14.72
C GLU A 199 -9.49 -22.16 -14.01
N GLU A 200 -8.54 -21.32 -13.62
CA GLU A 200 -8.80 -20.00 -13.04
C GLU A 200 -9.57 -19.09 -14.02
N GLN A 201 -9.22 -19.12 -15.31
CA GLN A 201 -9.96 -18.37 -16.33
C GLN A 201 -11.42 -18.83 -16.44
N MET A 202 -11.67 -20.14 -16.35
CA MET A 202 -13.01 -20.72 -16.33
C MET A 202 -13.79 -20.24 -15.09
N PHE A 203 -13.18 -20.29 -13.89
CA PHE A 203 -13.82 -19.82 -12.66
C PHE A 203 -14.19 -18.33 -12.73
N ARG A 204 -13.33 -17.49 -13.32
CA ARG A 204 -13.68 -16.07 -13.55
C ARG A 204 -14.81 -15.87 -14.53
N ALA A 205 -14.90 -16.67 -15.59
CA ALA A 205 -16.03 -16.61 -16.52
C ALA A 205 -17.35 -16.98 -15.82
N LEU A 206 -17.33 -18.02 -14.97
CA LEU A 206 -18.48 -18.42 -14.17
C LEU A 206 -18.89 -17.32 -13.18
N TRP A 207 -17.91 -16.72 -12.49
CA TRP A 207 -18.14 -15.64 -11.55
C TRP A 207 -18.77 -14.41 -12.22
N ARG A 208 -18.26 -14.00 -13.39
CA ARG A 208 -18.85 -12.89 -14.18
C ARG A 208 -20.30 -13.18 -14.57
N LYS A 209 -20.56 -14.39 -15.08
CA LYS A 209 -21.92 -14.81 -15.41
C LYS A 209 -22.84 -14.82 -14.20
N TYR A 210 -22.36 -15.29 -13.05
CA TYR A 210 -23.10 -15.22 -11.80
C TYR A 210 -23.41 -13.77 -11.40
N TYR A 211 -22.41 -12.88 -11.46
CA TYR A 211 -22.56 -11.47 -11.12
C TYR A 211 -23.60 -10.77 -12.00
N GLU A 212 -23.59 -11.04 -13.31
CA GLU A 212 -24.55 -10.51 -14.27
C GLU A 212 -25.98 -11.01 -13.99
N VAL A 213 -26.15 -12.31 -13.74
CA VAL A 213 -27.48 -12.91 -13.53
C VAL A 213 -28.05 -12.58 -12.14
N ALA A 214 -27.20 -12.46 -11.12
CA ALA A 214 -27.61 -12.09 -9.77
C ALA A 214 -28.02 -10.61 -9.69
N ALA A 215 -27.63 -9.77 -10.66
CA ALA A 215 -28.02 -8.38 -10.72
C ALA A 215 -29.52 -8.26 -11.02
N VAL A 216 -30.28 -7.69 -10.07
CA VAL A 216 -31.69 -7.37 -10.28
C VAL A 216 -31.76 -6.03 -11.01
N GLU A 217 -32.12 -6.04 -12.30
CA GLU A 217 -32.17 -4.84 -13.17
C GLU A 217 -32.94 -3.67 -12.52
N GLY A 218 -34.08 -3.94 -11.86
CA GLY A 218 -34.88 -2.93 -11.17
C GLY A 218 -34.26 -2.33 -9.90
N ARG A 219 -33.10 -2.83 -9.45
CA ARG A 219 -32.36 -2.34 -8.27
C ARG A 219 -30.99 -1.75 -8.64
N GLU A 220 -30.71 -1.58 -9.94
CA GLU A 220 -29.44 -1.00 -10.35
C GLU A 220 -29.38 0.50 -10.03
N ASN A 221 -28.38 0.89 -9.23
CA ASN A 221 -28.10 2.28 -8.92
C ASN A 221 -26.60 2.55 -9.08
N PRO A 222 -26.15 3.03 -10.26
CA PRO A 222 -24.74 3.27 -10.53
C PRO A 222 -24.12 4.32 -9.61
N ARG A 223 -24.90 5.34 -9.17
CA ARG A 223 -24.41 6.38 -8.25
C ARG A 223 -24.10 5.80 -6.87
N CYS A 224 -25.01 5.01 -6.30
CA CYS A 224 -24.77 4.32 -5.04
C CYS A 224 -23.59 3.34 -5.15
N ARG A 225 -23.50 2.59 -6.26
CA ARG A 225 -22.35 1.69 -6.49
C ARG A 225 -21.04 2.45 -6.46
N MET A 226 -20.91 3.54 -7.21
CA MET A 226 -19.67 4.35 -7.22
C MET A 226 -19.34 4.98 -5.86
N GLY A 227 -20.34 5.28 -5.03
CA GLY A 227 -20.16 5.80 -3.68
C GLY A 227 -19.63 4.75 -2.69
N HIS A 228 -20.17 3.53 -2.74
CA HIS A 228 -19.76 2.43 -1.86
C HIS A 228 -18.53 1.67 -2.39
N MET A 229 -18.33 1.69 -3.70
CA MET A 229 -17.32 0.94 -4.42
C MET A 229 -16.63 1.87 -5.43
N PRO A 230 -15.66 2.66 -4.98
CA PRO A 230 -14.95 3.61 -5.84
C PRO A 230 -14.32 2.94 -7.06
N LYS A 231 -14.48 3.56 -8.23
CA LYS A 231 -14.04 3.01 -9.53
C LYS A 231 -12.57 2.58 -9.59
N ARG A 232 -11.69 3.22 -8.81
CA ARG A 232 -10.26 2.88 -8.78
C ARG A 232 -9.99 1.41 -8.46
N PHE A 233 -10.84 0.76 -7.66
CA PHE A 233 -10.65 -0.64 -7.30
C PHE A 233 -11.08 -1.60 -8.42
N TRP A 234 -11.91 -1.14 -9.36
CA TRP A 234 -12.52 -1.99 -10.37
C TRP A 234 -11.47 -2.61 -11.31
N ASN A 235 -10.33 -1.95 -11.49
CA ASN A 235 -9.22 -2.42 -12.32
C ASN A 235 -8.66 -3.79 -11.87
N HIS A 236 -8.78 -4.12 -10.59
CA HIS A 236 -8.28 -5.39 -10.02
C HIS A 236 -9.40 -6.36 -9.65
N MET A 237 -10.64 -6.06 -10.05
CA MET A 237 -11.81 -6.85 -9.71
C MET A 237 -12.29 -7.68 -10.89
N THR A 238 -12.51 -8.96 -10.65
CA THR A 238 -12.82 -9.96 -11.68
C THR A 238 -14.13 -9.68 -12.41
N GLU A 239 -15.07 -9.02 -11.74
CA GLU A 239 -16.38 -8.64 -12.27
C GLU A 239 -16.30 -7.51 -13.30
N PHE A 240 -15.24 -6.68 -13.23
CA PHE A 240 -15.09 -5.47 -14.04
C PHE A 240 -13.87 -5.48 -14.94
N SER A 241 -12.89 -6.35 -14.65
CA SER A 241 -11.72 -6.56 -15.50
C SER A 241 -12.19 -7.16 -16.82
N GLN A 242 -12.18 -6.37 -17.90
CA GLN A 242 -12.33 -6.90 -19.24
C GLN A 242 -11.07 -7.68 -19.55
N THR A 243 -11.12 -9.02 -19.45
CA THR A 243 -10.25 -9.84 -20.29
C THR A 243 -10.73 -9.56 -21.72
N PRO A 244 -9.91 -9.01 -22.64
CA PRO A 244 -10.25 -9.12 -24.04
C PRO A 244 -10.35 -10.62 -24.32
N ALA A 245 -11.58 -11.12 -24.44
CA ALA A 245 -11.83 -12.41 -25.05
C ALA A 245 -11.18 -12.32 -26.42
N GLY A 246 -10.23 -13.21 -26.70
CA GLY A 246 -9.35 -13.14 -27.86
C GLY A 246 -10.07 -12.64 -29.10
N GLU A 247 -9.74 -11.42 -29.52
CA GLU A 247 -9.94 -11.02 -30.89
C GLU A 247 -8.86 -11.75 -31.69
N PRO A 248 -9.21 -12.59 -32.66
CA PRO A 248 -8.21 -13.09 -33.59
C PRO A 248 -7.64 -11.88 -34.33
N GLU A 249 -6.31 -11.76 -34.35
CA GLU A 249 -5.65 -10.68 -35.08
C GLU A 249 -6.19 -10.59 -36.52
N PRO A 250 -6.62 -9.40 -36.98
CA PRO A 250 -7.03 -9.24 -38.36
C PRO A 250 -5.78 -9.18 -39.23
N GLY A 251 -5.50 -10.29 -39.93
CA GLY A 251 -4.70 -10.28 -41.14
C GLY A 251 -3.35 -10.99 -41.04
N THR A 252 -3.37 -12.32 -41.05
CA THR A 252 -2.30 -13.05 -41.76
C THR A 252 -2.76 -13.24 -43.19
N ASP A 253 -2.24 -12.38 -44.06
CA ASP A 253 -2.43 -12.44 -45.50
C ASP A 253 -2.05 -13.84 -46.00
N ARG A 254 -2.94 -14.41 -46.80
CA ARG A 254 -2.71 -15.71 -47.45
C ARG A 254 -1.61 -15.50 -48.48
N LEU A 255 -0.37 -15.86 -48.12
CA LEU A 255 0.66 -16.13 -49.12
C LEU A 255 0.19 -17.31 -49.97
N THR A 256 -0.32 -16.94 -51.13
CA THR A 256 -0.69 -17.83 -52.21
C THR A 256 0.55 -18.59 -52.68
N GLN A 257 0.34 -19.89 -52.85
CA GLN A 257 1.28 -20.82 -53.42
C GLN A 257 1.70 -20.37 -54.83
N GLY A 258 3.00 -20.23 -55.05
CA GLY A 258 3.62 -20.21 -56.37
C GLY A 258 4.44 -21.50 -56.57
N PRO A 259 4.43 -22.12 -57.75
CA PRO A 259 4.87 -23.50 -57.93
C PRO A 259 6.40 -23.64 -57.90
N SER A 260 6.87 -24.78 -57.39
CA SER A 260 8.24 -25.24 -57.57
C SER A 260 8.58 -25.44 -59.04
N PRO A 261 9.85 -25.26 -59.42
CA PRO A 261 10.46 -26.13 -60.41
C PRO A 261 11.70 -26.85 -59.87
N SER A 262 11.81 -28.07 -60.34
CA SER A 262 12.74 -29.12 -59.98
C SER A 262 14.15 -28.96 -60.61
N ILE A 263 15.17 -29.33 -59.81
CA ILE A 263 16.33 -30.20 -60.12
C ILE A 263 17.48 -29.70 -61.05
N LEU A 264 18.63 -29.43 -60.38
CA LEU A 264 20.06 -29.84 -60.59
C LEU A 264 20.80 -29.56 -61.95
N PRO A 265 22.13 -29.80 -62.05
CA PRO A 265 23.25 -29.15 -61.34
C PRO A 265 24.36 -28.67 -62.33
N GLY A 266 25.29 -27.84 -61.84
CA GLY A 266 26.49 -27.42 -62.60
C GLY A 266 27.34 -26.45 -61.81
#